data_AF-A0AAV4UAP2-F1
#
_entry.id   AF-A0AAV4UAP2-F1
#
_cell.length_a   1.000
_cell.length_b   1.000
_cell.length_c   1.000
_cell.angle_alpha   90.00
_cell.angle_beta   90.00
_cell.angle_gamma   90.00
#
_symmetry.space_group_name_H-M   'P 1'
#
loop_
_entity.id
_entity.type
_entity.pdbx_description
1 polymer ?
#
loop_
_entity_poly.entity_id
_entity_poly.type
_entity_poly.pdbx_seq_one_letter_code
_entity_poly.pdbx_strand_id
1 'polypeptide(L)'
;MSESDLDGYFPSSSGSETSEYDITSDEEDSDCDYSLKDARRWGTLRPNRGDLPENFNKITLKKSEIAAFQRGKITVLRWSDKKYVSLLSSIHTAKKVIKPAVVMDYNLTMGGVDRADQALVCYPTTRKRQKRYYITIFRHLLDMAIWNAFILRKKQLPNIDNYDFRIDLVERIIENFHVTAPRSAKRQKLQSYCPLRLTPSTFRT
;
A
#
# COMPACT_ATOMS: atom_id res chain seq x y z
N MET A 1 65.03 0.10 21.39
CA MET A 1 64.10 1.06 22.02
C MET A 1 62.72 0.73 21.46
N SER A 2 62.01 -0.26 22.03
CA SER A 2 61.19 -0.22 23.28
C SER A 2 59.91 0.60 23.08
N GLU A 3 58.71 -0.02 22.97
CA GLU A 3 57.80 -0.44 24.07
C GLU A 3 56.81 0.72 24.37
N SER A 4 55.49 0.63 24.51
CA SER A 4 54.54 -0.45 24.86
C SER A 4 53.08 0.03 24.72
N ASP A 5 52.21 -0.87 24.29
CA ASP A 5 50.91 -1.31 24.86
C ASP A 5 49.89 -0.33 25.46
N LEU A 6 48.62 -0.53 25.08
CA LEU A 6 47.58 -0.96 26.03
C LEU A 6 46.47 -1.76 25.31
N ASP A 7 46.45 -3.04 25.64
CA ASP A 7 45.41 -4.03 25.36
C ASP A 7 44.10 -3.76 26.11
N GLY A 8 43.00 -4.25 25.54
CA GLY A 8 41.73 -4.52 26.22
C GLY A 8 41.21 -5.90 25.84
N TYR A 9 41.64 -6.92 26.59
CA TYR A 9 41.41 -8.35 26.41
C TYR A 9 40.17 -8.84 27.20
N PHE A 10 39.26 -9.57 26.51
CA PHE A 10 38.55 -10.82 26.91
C PHE A 10 37.24 -10.80 27.74
N PRO A 11 36.41 -11.90 27.75
CA PRO A 11 36.73 -13.27 27.31
C PRO A 11 35.70 -14.00 26.41
N SER A 12 36.22 -14.97 25.67
CA SER A 12 35.51 -16.14 25.15
C SER A 12 35.33 -17.22 26.22
N SER A 13 34.10 -17.66 26.51
CA SER A 13 33.70 -19.09 26.50
C SER A 13 32.26 -19.28 26.99
N SER A 14 31.43 -19.96 26.18
CA SER A 14 30.59 -21.11 26.55
C SER A 14 29.58 -21.36 25.44
N GLY A 15 29.54 -22.59 24.94
CA GLY A 15 28.91 -22.98 23.68
C GLY A 15 27.45 -22.60 23.50
N SER A 16 27.16 -22.06 22.32
CA SER A 16 26.03 -22.51 21.49
C SER A 16 26.44 -22.25 20.04
N GLU A 17 26.41 -23.28 19.21
CA GLU A 17 26.78 -23.23 17.80
C GLU A 17 25.99 -22.12 17.08
N THR A 18 26.67 -21.01 16.80
CA THR A 18 26.21 -20.02 15.82
C THR A 18 26.59 -20.53 14.45
N SER A 19 25.63 -21.15 13.74
CA SER A 19 25.81 -21.47 12.33
C SER A 19 25.67 -20.20 11.47
N GLU A 20 26.74 -19.42 11.45
CA GLU A 20 26.98 -18.39 10.44
C GLU A 20 27.50 -19.12 9.19
N TYR A 21 26.59 -19.52 8.31
CA TYR A 21 26.96 -20.04 6.99
C TYR A 21 27.04 -18.86 6.01
N ASP A 22 28.22 -18.26 5.92
CA ASP A 22 28.62 -17.48 4.75
C ASP A 22 28.99 -18.47 3.64
N ILE A 23 28.16 -18.55 2.60
CA ILE A 23 28.46 -19.29 1.38
C ILE A 23 28.84 -18.25 0.32
N THR A 24 30.15 -18.04 0.15
CA THR A 24 30.72 -17.51 -1.09
C THR A 24 30.89 -18.67 -2.06
N SER A 25 29.98 -18.77 -3.03
CA SER A 25 30.18 -19.61 -4.21
C SER A 25 29.69 -18.83 -5.42
N ASP A 26 30.64 -18.46 -6.26
CA ASP A 26 30.46 -17.84 -7.56
C ASP A 26 29.67 -18.78 -8.48
N GLU A 27 28.49 -18.34 -8.92
CA GLU A 27 27.85 -18.81 -10.14
C GLU A 27 27.16 -17.60 -10.77
N GLU A 28 27.73 -17.13 -11.88
CA GLU A 28 27.12 -16.12 -12.73
C GLU A 28 25.93 -16.75 -13.47
N ASP A 29 24.75 -16.70 -12.84
CA ASP A 29 23.50 -16.95 -13.54
C ASP A 29 23.14 -15.71 -14.38
N SER A 30 23.48 -15.82 -15.65
CA SER A 30 23.02 -14.97 -16.73
C SER A 30 21.50 -15.08 -16.90
N ASP A 31 20.87 -13.91 -17.04
CA ASP A 31 19.55 -13.68 -17.64
C ASP A 31 18.32 -13.61 -16.72
N CYS A 32 18.30 -12.60 -15.86
CA CYS A 32 17.09 -11.97 -15.36
C CYS A 32 17.22 -10.45 -15.55
N ASP A 33 16.46 -9.90 -16.50
CA ASP A 33 16.41 -8.47 -16.89
C ASP A 33 16.81 -7.47 -15.76
N TYR A 34 18.05 -7.01 -15.86
CA TYR A 34 18.73 -6.07 -14.96
C TYR A 34 18.37 -4.59 -15.21
N SER A 35 17.19 -4.29 -15.76
CA SER A 35 16.69 -2.91 -15.95
C SER A 35 16.38 -2.16 -14.63
N LEU A 36 16.45 -2.84 -13.47
CA LEU A 36 16.12 -2.30 -12.15
C LEU A 36 17.32 -1.79 -11.35
N LYS A 37 18.20 -0.99 -11.94
CA LYS A 37 19.44 -0.59 -11.26
C LYS A 37 19.27 0.29 -10.00
N ASP A 38 18.11 0.93 -9.80
CA ASP A 38 17.85 1.83 -8.65
C ASP A 38 16.50 1.64 -7.93
N ALA A 39 15.73 0.58 -8.23
CA ALA A 39 14.41 0.40 -7.65
C ALA A 39 14.48 -0.20 -6.24
N ARG A 40 14.43 0.67 -5.23
CA ARG A 40 14.26 0.35 -3.81
C ARG A 40 12.91 -0.34 -3.56
N ARG A 41 12.95 -1.59 -3.10
CA ARG A 41 11.77 -2.45 -2.92
C ARG A 41 11.87 -3.27 -1.64
N TRP A 42 10.72 -3.47 -1.00
CA TRP A 42 10.51 -4.41 0.08
C TRP A 42 9.09 -4.98 0.01
N GLY A 43 8.90 -6.20 0.51
CA GLY A 43 7.60 -6.86 0.46
C GLY A 43 7.61 -8.21 1.16
N THR A 44 6.43 -8.81 1.27
CA THR A 44 6.28 -10.17 1.80
C THR A 44 6.72 -11.20 0.79
N LEU A 45 7.31 -12.27 1.30
CA LEU A 45 7.82 -13.38 0.50
C LEU A 45 7.07 -14.65 0.89
N ARG A 46 6.62 -15.41 -0.11
CA ARG A 46 6.10 -16.76 0.12
C ARG A 46 7.28 -17.71 0.38
N PRO A 47 7.30 -18.46 1.49
CA PRO A 47 8.46 -19.25 1.90
C PRO A 47 8.68 -20.52 1.06
N ASN A 48 7.73 -20.92 0.22
CA ASN A 48 7.83 -22.10 -0.66
C ASN A 48 8.30 -21.75 -2.08
N ARG A 49 9.06 -20.65 -2.24
CA ARG A 49 9.61 -20.24 -3.54
C ARG A 49 10.93 -20.98 -3.81
N GLY A 50 11.17 -21.41 -5.05
CA GLY A 50 12.38 -22.16 -5.42
C GLY A 50 13.69 -21.38 -5.23
N ASP A 51 13.66 -20.06 -5.37
CA ASP A 51 14.84 -19.18 -5.31
C ASP A 51 15.33 -18.87 -3.87
N LEU A 52 14.80 -19.58 -2.88
CA LEU A 52 15.12 -19.39 -1.46
C LEU A 52 16.24 -20.35 -1.03
N PRO A 53 17.06 -19.97 -0.03
CA PRO A 53 18.07 -20.87 0.51
C PRO A 53 17.42 -22.15 1.02
N GLU A 54 18.15 -23.27 0.90
CA GLU A 54 17.65 -24.55 1.35
C GLU A 54 17.22 -24.50 2.81
N ASN A 55 16.13 -25.18 3.12
CA ASN A 55 15.54 -25.22 4.46
C ASN A 55 15.06 -23.88 5.02
N PHE A 56 15.00 -22.78 4.25
CA PHE A 56 14.49 -21.48 4.71
C PHE A 56 13.12 -21.57 5.41
N ASN A 57 12.20 -22.38 4.89
CA ASN A 57 10.88 -22.56 5.50
C ASN A 57 10.91 -23.44 6.77
N LYS A 58 11.92 -24.30 6.91
CA LYS A 58 12.09 -25.22 8.05
C LYS A 58 12.81 -24.57 9.24
N ILE A 59 13.38 -23.38 9.07
CA ILE A 59 14.06 -22.65 10.15
C ILE A 59 13.07 -22.39 11.27
N THR A 60 13.36 -22.97 12.43
CA THR A 60 12.61 -22.75 13.67
C THR A 60 13.28 -21.61 14.43
N LEU A 61 12.53 -20.55 14.72
CA LEU A 61 13.03 -19.36 15.41
C LEU A 61 12.23 -19.17 16.70
N LYS A 62 12.91 -18.80 17.78
CA LYS A 62 12.22 -18.36 18.99
C LYS A 62 11.54 -17.01 18.71
N LYS A 63 10.61 -16.64 19.59
CA LYS A 63 9.91 -15.36 19.48
C LYS A 63 10.94 -14.22 19.48
N SER A 64 10.76 -13.25 18.58
CA SER A 64 11.65 -12.10 18.32
C SER A 64 13.01 -12.43 17.71
N GLU A 65 13.26 -13.68 17.32
CA GLU A 65 14.46 -14.04 16.57
C GLU A 65 14.29 -13.80 15.07
N ILE A 66 15.43 -13.62 14.41
CA ILE A 66 15.55 -13.28 13.01
C ILE A 66 16.52 -14.26 12.35
N ALA A 67 16.10 -14.89 11.26
CA ALA A 67 17.02 -15.48 10.28
C ALA A 67 17.07 -14.57 9.05
N ALA A 68 18.28 -14.25 8.59
CA ALA A 68 18.47 -13.43 7.42
C ALA A 68 19.49 -14.07 6.49
N PHE A 69 19.23 -13.95 5.20
CA PHE A 69 20.11 -14.42 4.14
C PHE A 69 20.28 -13.29 3.14
N GLN A 70 21.49 -13.05 2.70
CA GLN A 70 21.79 -11.98 1.75
C GLN A 70 22.44 -12.57 0.51
N ARG A 71 21.94 -12.18 -0.66
CA ARG A 71 22.56 -12.47 -1.96
C ARG A 71 22.76 -11.14 -2.70
N GLY A 72 24.00 -10.68 -2.75
CA GLY A 72 24.34 -9.37 -3.30
C GLY A 72 23.62 -8.23 -2.56
N LYS A 73 22.78 -7.48 -3.28
CA LYS A 73 22.00 -6.34 -2.74
C LYS A 73 20.63 -6.73 -2.17
N ILE A 74 20.23 -8.00 -2.28
CA ILE A 74 18.92 -8.47 -1.84
C ILE A 74 19.07 -9.27 -0.55
N THR A 75 18.29 -8.89 0.46
CA THR A 75 18.22 -9.58 1.74
C THR A 75 16.84 -10.21 1.90
N VAL A 76 16.84 -11.51 2.18
CA VAL A 76 15.68 -12.27 2.63
C VAL A 76 15.71 -12.32 4.14
N LEU A 77 14.55 -12.07 4.77
CA LEU A 77 14.39 -12.04 6.21
C LEU A 77 13.24 -12.99 6.60
N ARG A 78 13.45 -13.79 7.64
CA ARG A 78 12.40 -14.50 8.36
C ARG A 78 12.40 -14.04 9.80
N TRP A 79 11.26 -13.54 10.25
CA TRP A 79 11.07 -13.05 11.61
C TRP A 79 9.92 -13.81 12.28
N SER A 80 10.11 -14.16 13.54
CA SER A 80 9.11 -14.85 14.37
C SER A 80 8.55 -13.91 15.42
N ASP A 81 7.24 -13.68 15.39
CA ASP A 81 6.50 -13.05 16.50
C ASP A 81 5.40 -14.00 17.01
N LYS A 82 4.12 -13.73 16.70
CA LYS A 82 3.03 -14.71 16.87
C LYS A 82 2.98 -15.73 15.73
N LYS A 83 3.41 -15.33 14.54
CA LYS A 83 3.50 -16.14 13.33
C LYS A 83 4.82 -15.82 12.64
N TYR A 84 5.31 -16.74 11.81
CA TYR A 84 6.45 -16.47 10.94
C TYR A 84 6.06 -15.51 9.83
N VAL A 85 6.87 -14.47 9.65
CA VAL A 85 6.76 -13.53 8.54
C VAL A 85 8.05 -13.58 7.74
N SER A 86 7.93 -13.87 6.45
CA SER A 86 9.05 -13.85 5.51
C SER A 86 8.96 -12.59 4.65
N LEU A 87 10.06 -11.86 4.54
CA LEU A 87 10.16 -10.57 3.87
C LEU A 87 11.37 -10.59 2.93
N LEU A 88 11.27 -9.81 1.87
CA LEU A 88 12.34 -9.51 0.93
C LEU A 88 12.60 -8.01 0.98
N SER A 89 13.87 -7.60 1.00
CA SER A 89 14.26 -6.20 0.87
C SER A 89 15.53 -6.05 0.04
N SER A 90 15.64 -4.92 -0.66
CA SER A 90 16.84 -4.50 -1.40
C SER A 90 17.66 -3.41 -0.68
N ILE A 91 17.22 -2.99 0.51
CA ILE A 91 17.76 -1.81 1.22
C ILE A 91 18.21 -2.17 2.62
N HIS A 92 17.44 -3.01 3.29
CA HIS A 92 17.64 -3.26 4.72
C HIS A 92 18.65 -4.39 4.92
N THR A 93 19.71 -4.08 5.66
CA THR A 93 20.59 -5.08 6.25
C THR A 93 19.97 -5.64 7.52
N ALA A 94 20.08 -6.96 7.72
CA ALA A 94 19.56 -7.61 8.91
C ALA A 94 20.39 -7.26 10.15
N LYS A 95 19.85 -6.38 11.01
CA LYS A 95 20.38 -6.14 12.35
C LYS A 95 19.55 -6.93 13.36
N LYS A 96 20.21 -7.51 14.37
CA LYS A 96 19.54 -8.17 15.49
C LYS A 96 18.85 -7.12 16.37
N VAL A 97 17.58 -6.85 16.08
CA VAL A 97 16.69 -5.99 16.86
C VAL A 97 15.38 -6.74 17.11
N ILE A 98 14.70 -6.42 18.22
CA ILE A 98 13.44 -7.07 18.64
C ILE A 98 12.39 -7.05 17.50
N LYS A 99 12.37 -5.96 16.73
CA LYS A 99 11.56 -5.82 15.52
C LYS A 99 12.42 -5.33 14.35
N PRO A 100 12.50 -6.07 13.24
CA PRO A 100 13.28 -5.66 12.07
C PRO A 100 12.77 -4.35 11.45
N ALA A 101 13.68 -3.50 10.99
CA ALA A 101 13.34 -2.26 10.27
C ALA A 101 12.45 -2.53 9.03
N VAL A 102 12.73 -3.61 8.30
CA VAL A 102 11.92 -4.05 7.13
C VAL A 102 10.45 -4.22 7.51
N VAL A 103 10.17 -4.77 8.69
CA VAL A 103 8.79 -5.00 9.16
C VAL A 103 8.12 -3.67 9.50
N MET A 104 8.87 -2.73 10.08
CA MET A 104 8.35 -1.38 10.38
C MET A 104 7.99 -0.64 9.10
N ASP A 105 8.90 -0.63 8.13
CA ASP A 105 8.71 0.06 6.86
C ASP A 105 7.60 -0.59 6.03
N TYR A 106 7.53 -1.92 6.03
CA TYR A 106 6.41 -2.66 5.43
C TYR A 106 5.07 -2.25 6.05
N ASN A 107 4.97 -2.25 7.38
CA ASN A 107 3.72 -1.88 8.06
C ASN A 107 3.32 -0.42 7.79
N LEU A 108 4.29 0.48 7.63
CA LEU A 108 4.05 1.88 7.31
C LEU A 108 3.49 2.07 5.89
N THR A 109 4.03 1.34 4.91
CA THR A 109 3.71 1.59 3.49
C THR A 109 2.55 0.77 2.95
N MET A 110 2.33 -0.45 3.44
CA MET A 110 1.41 -1.40 2.81
C MET A 110 -0.05 -0.99 2.85
N GLY A 111 -0.48 -0.21 3.84
CA GLY A 111 -1.88 0.21 3.96
C GLY A 111 -2.30 1.34 3.01
N GLY A 112 -1.45 1.79 2.08
CA GLY A 112 -1.78 2.90 1.18
C GLY A 112 -2.95 2.59 0.24
N VAL A 113 -2.89 1.43 -0.43
CA VAL A 113 -3.91 1.00 -1.39
C VAL A 113 -5.22 0.66 -0.69
N ASP A 114 -5.16 -0.14 0.38
CA ASP A 114 -6.35 -0.55 1.14
C ASP A 114 -7.12 0.65 1.70
N ARG A 115 -6.42 1.70 2.15
CA ARG A 115 -7.06 2.94 2.63
C ARG A 115 -7.75 3.71 1.50
N ALA A 116 -7.14 3.77 0.31
CA ALA A 116 -7.77 4.41 -0.84
C ALA A 116 -9.01 3.62 -1.28
N ASP A 117 -8.92 2.30 -1.35
CA ASP A 117 -10.04 1.42 -1.70
C ASP A 117 -11.17 1.54 -0.68
N GLN A 118 -10.85 1.55 0.62
CA GLN A 118 -11.83 1.75 1.69
C GLN A 118 -12.55 3.09 1.55
N ALA A 119 -11.83 4.16 1.19
CA ALA A 119 -12.43 5.48 0.99
C ALA A 119 -13.36 5.52 -0.24
N LEU A 120 -13.06 4.78 -1.31
CA LEU A 120 -13.91 4.70 -2.49
C LEU A 120 -15.23 3.95 -2.20
N VAL A 121 -15.20 2.98 -1.29
CA VAL A 121 -16.40 2.24 -0.88
C VAL A 121 -17.41 3.12 -0.13
N CYS A 122 -16.98 4.19 0.54
CA CYS A 122 -17.87 5.09 1.28
C CYS A 122 -18.86 5.85 0.38
N TYR A 123 -18.45 6.19 -0.85
CA TYR A 123 -19.27 6.99 -1.78
C TYR A 123 -19.27 6.37 -3.19
N PRO A 124 -19.92 5.21 -3.39
CA PRO A 124 -19.87 4.50 -4.66
C PRO A 124 -20.77 5.16 -5.71
N THR A 125 -20.20 5.60 -6.84
CA THR A 125 -21.00 6.07 -8.00
C THR A 125 -21.51 4.89 -8.85
N THR A 126 -20.93 3.70 -8.65
CA THR A 126 -21.33 2.46 -9.33
C THR A 126 -22.71 1.99 -8.85
N ARG A 127 -23.65 1.74 -9.78
CA ARG A 127 -25.00 1.23 -9.45
C ARG A 127 -25.00 -0.30 -9.48
N LYS A 128 -25.65 -0.95 -8.51
CA LYS A 128 -25.70 -2.43 -8.37
C LYS A 128 -26.26 -3.18 -9.58
N ARG A 129 -27.19 -2.58 -10.35
CA ARG A 129 -27.87 -3.21 -11.51
C ARG A 129 -27.36 -2.69 -12.86
N GLN A 130 -26.09 -2.32 -13.00
CA GLN A 130 -25.53 -1.94 -14.31
C GLN A 130 -25.25 -3.19 -15.15
N LYS A 131 -25.91 -3.30 -16.32
CA LYS A 131 -25.69 -4.40 -17.28
C LYS A 131 -24.46 -4.20 -18.17
N ARG A 132 -23.92 -2.98 -18.26
CA ARG A 132 -22.84 -2.61 -19.18
C ARG A 132 -21.54 -2.39 -18.40
N TYR A 133 -20.57 -3.30 -18.55
CA TYR A 133 -19.33 -3.29 -17.77
C TYR A 133 -18.49 -2.02 -17.96
N TYR A 134 -18.45 -1.46 -19.18
CA TYR A 134 -17.66 -0.26 -19.48
C TYR A 134 -18.16 0.97 -18.71
N ILE A 135 -19.47 1.05 -18.41
CA ILE A 135 -20.03 2.13 -17.59
C ILE A 135 -19.56 2.00 -16.14
N THR A 136 -19.43 0.77 -15.63
CA THR A 136 -18.89 0.51 -14.29
C THR A 136 -17.44 0.97 -14.20
N ILE A 137 -16.61 0.63 -15.19
CA ILE A 137 -15.21 1.08 -15.26
C ILE A 137 -15.14 2.61 -15.29
N PHE A 138 -15.91 3.26 -16.17
CA PHE A 138 -15.95 4.72 -16.26
C PHE A 138 -16.30 5.38 -14.92
N ARG A 139 -17.31 4.87 -14.21
CA ARG A 139 -17.71 5.41 -12.91
C ARG A 139 -16.67 5.18 -11.82
N HIS A 140 -15.98 4.04 -11.85
CA HIS A 140 -14.89 3.79 -10.92
C HIS A 140 -13.69 4.72 -11.15
N LEU A 141 -13.33 4.97 -12.42
CA LEU A 141 -12.33 5.98 -12.78
C LEU A 141 -12.74 7.38 -12.29
N LEU A 142 -14.02 7.72 -12.40
CA LEU A 142 -14.57 8.98 -11.90
C LEU A 142 -14.44 9.07 -10.37
N ASP A 143 -14.81 8.00 -9.64
CA ASP A 143 -14.67 7.95 -8.17
C ASP A 143 -13.21 8.14 -7.73
N MET A 144 -12.25 7.50 -8.42
CA MET A 144 -10.82 7.70 -8.18
C MET A 144 -10.36 9.13 -8.48
N ALA A 145 -10.84 9.74 -9.56
CA ALA A 145 -10.51 11.12 -9.90
C ALA A 145 -11.01 12.10 -8.83
N ILE A 146 -12.24 11.93 -8.34
CA ILE A 146 -12.79 12.74 -7.24
C ILE A 146 -11.97 12.56 -5.96
N TRP A 147 -11.60 11.32 -5.62
CA TRP A 147 -10.78 11.07 -4.43
C TRP A 147 -9.39 11.72 -4.53
N ASN A 148 -8.74 11.64 -5.69
CA ASN A 148 -7.47 12.30 -5.94
C ASN A 148 -7.60 13.84 -5.85
N ALA A 149 -8.67 14.42 -6.40
CA ALA A 149 -8.96 15.84 -6.28
C ALA A 149 -9.20 16.26 -4.81
N PHE A 150 -9.91 15.43 -4.04
CA PHE A 150 -10.10 15.64 -2.61
C PHE A 150 -8.78 15.64 -1.85
N ILE A 151 -7.88 14.69 -2.12
CA ILE A 151 -6.54 14.64 -1.49
C ILE A 151 -5.76 15.94 -1.78
N LEU A 152 -5.80 16.43 -3.01
CA LEU A 152 -5.16 17.71 -3.37
C LEU A 152 -5.78 18.89 -2.62
N ARG A 153 -7.10 18.95 -2.54
CA ARG A 153 -7.82 20.00 -1.80
C ARG A 153 -7.50 19.96 -0.31
N LYS A 154 -7.42 18.76 0.27
CA LYS A 154 -7.08 18.54 1.68
C LYS A 154 -5.64 18.95 2.03
N LYS A 155 -4.71 18.83 1.08
CA LYS A 155 -3.34 19.35 1.23
C LYS A 155 -3.28 20.88 1.29
N GLN A 156 -4.20 21.57 0.60
CA GLN A 156 -4.31 23.03 0.64
C GLN A 156 -5.09 23.52 1.86
N LEU A 157 -6.15 22.80 2.25
CA LEU A 157 -7.05 23.14 3.35
C LEU A 157 -7.29 21.89 4.21
N PRO A 158 -6.62 21.77 5.37
CA PRO A 158 -6.59 20.53 6.14
C PRO A 158 -7.93 20.16 6.80
N ASN A 159 -8.84 21.12 6.98
CA ASN A 159 -10.07 20.96 7.76
C ASN A 159 -11.32 20.69 6.90
N ILE A 160 -11.17 20.29 5.64
CA ILE A 160 -12.31 19.99 4.76
C ILE A 160 -12.70 18.52 4.90
N ASP A 161 -13.99 18.28 5.14
CA ASP A 161 -14.56 16.94 5.11
C ASP A 161 -14.86 16.47 3.67
N ASN A 162 -14.85 15.16 3.45
CA ASN A 162 -15.10 14.59 2.12
C ASN A 162 -16.51 14.91 1.62
N TYR A 163 -17.49 14.89 2.53
CA TYR A 163 -18.87 15.22 2.23
C TYR A 163 -18.99 16.65 1.70
N ASP A 164 -18.50 17.63 2.45
CA ASP A 164 -18.56 19.05 2.08
C ASP A 164 -17.87 19.32 0.74
N PHE A 165 -16.70 18.69 0.51
CA PHE A 165 -16.00 18.79 -0.77
C PHE A 165 -16.84 18.28 -1.94
N ARG A 166 -17.56 17.16 -1.76
CA ARG A 166 -18.41 16.60 -2.83
C ARG A 166 -19.64 17.46 -3.10
N ILE A 167 -20.24 18.05 -2.07
CA ILE A 167 -21.36 18.98 -2.24
C ILE A 167 -20.91 20.22 -3.03
N ASP A 168 -19.81 20.88 -2.62
CA ASP A 168 -19.23 22.02 -3.35
C ASP A 168 -18.90 21.65 -4.81
N LEU A 169 -18.35 20.46 -5.05
CA LEU A 169 -18.08 19.96 -6.40
C LEU A 169 -19.36 19.81 -7.24
N VAL A 170 -20.42 19.24 -6.66
CA VAL A 170 -21.70 19.06 -7.36
C VAL A 170 -22.35 20.41 -7.67
N GLU A 171 -22.36 21.33 -6.70
CA GLU A 171 -22.91 22.68 -6.86
C GLU A 171 -22.22 23.43 -8.00
N ARG A 172 -20.87 23.43 -8.03
CA ARG A 172 -20.11 24.07 -9.12
C ARG A 172 -20.37 23.46 -10.49
N ILE A 173 -20.50 22.13 -10.58
CA ILE A 173 -20.82 21.46 -11.84
C ILE A 173 -22.21 21.88 -12.30
N ILE A 174 -23.18 21.91 -11.40
CA ILE A 174 -24.54 22.37 -11.67
C ILE A 174 -24.49 23.81 -12.19
N GLU A 175 -23.87 24.74 -11.47
CA GLU A 175 -23.76 26.15 -11.88
C GLU A 175 -23.14 26.33 -13.27
N ASN A 176 -22.03 25.63 -13.55
CA ASN A 176 -21.32 25.75 -14.82
C ASN A 176 -22.11 25.19 -16.02
N PHE A 177 -22.95 24.17 -15.80
CA PHE A 177 -23.66 23.47 -16.88
C PHE A 177 -25.18 23.69 -16.89
N HIS A 178 -25.75 24.47 -15.94
CA HIS A 178 -27.20 24.69 -15.86
C HIS A 178 -27.78 25.64 -16.92
N VAL A 179 -26.94 26.36 -17.68
CA VAL A 179 -27.42 27.33 -18.68
C VAL A 179 -26.68 27.15 -20.02
N THR A 180 -27.31 26.40 -20.94
CA THR A 180 -27.56 26.70 -22.37
C THR A 180 -27.84 25.39 -23.13
N ALA A 181 -28.94 24.70 -22.81
CA ALA A 181 -29.61 23.91 -23.85
C ALA A 181 -30.71 24.81 -24.41
N PRO A 182 -30.62 25.32 -25.66
CA PRO A 182 -31.80 25.90 -26.29
C PRO A 182 -32.86 24.81 -26.30
N ARG A 183 -33.94 25.02 -25.55
CA ARG A 183 -35.12 24.16 -25.57
C ARG A 183 -35.57 24.09 -27.02
N SER A 184 -35.27 22.97 -27.70
CA SER A 184 -35.91 22.62 -28.96
C SER A 184 -37.41 22.77 -28.75
N ALA A 185 -37.99 23.76 -29.41
CA ALA A 185 -39.38 24.13 -29.28
C ALA A 185 -40.25 23.03 -29.89
N LYS A 186 -40.59 22.01 -29.10
CA LYS A 186 -41.76 21.16 -29.31
C LYS A 186 -42.07 20.35 -28.03
N ARG A 187 -43.16 20.75 -27.34
CA ARG A 187 -44.02 19.95 -26.42
C ARG A 187 -43.32 19.47 -25.11
N GLN A 188 -43.77 19.74 -23.87
CA GLN A 188 -45.12 19.84 -23.29
C GLN A 188 -45.10 20.62 -21.95
N LYS A 189 -46.29 21.12 -21.55
CA LYS A 189 -46.74 21.69 -20.26
C LYS A 189 -45.73 21.72 -19.09
N LEU A 190 -45.39 22.92 -18.61
CA LEU A 190 -44.66 23.13 -17.36
C LEU A 190 -45.46 22.58 -16.17
N GLN A 191 -44.94 21.54 -15.51
CA GLN A 191 -45.02 21.46 -14.05
C GLN A 191 -43.62 21.81 -13.53
N SER A 192 -43.51 22.97 -12.90
CA SER A 192 -42.30 23.44 -12.23
C SER A 192 -41.99 22.55 -11.04
N TYR A 193 -41.18 21.51 -11.25
CA TYR A 193 -40.56 20.77 -10.16
C TYR A 193 -39.32 21.54 -9.70
N CYS A 194 -39.55 22.43 -8.73
CA CYS A 194 -38.48 23.07 -7.98
C CYS A 194 -37.93 22.03 -6.99
N PRO A 195 -36.61 21.72 -7.00
CA PRO A 195 -36.04 20.66 -6.16
C PRO A 195 -36.05 20.97 -4.65
N LEU A 196 -36.45 22.18 -4.24
CA LEU A 196 -36.52 22.61 -2.84
C LEU A 196 -37.92 22.52 -2.20
N ARG A 197 -38.91 21.93 -2.85
CA ARG A 197 -40.28 21.82 -2.31
C ARG A 197 -40.67 20.36 -2.09
N LEU A 198 -40.65 19.91 -0.83
CA LEU A 198 -41.26 18.63 -0.46
C LEU A 198 -42.77 18.71 -0.69
N THR A 199 -43.30 17.89 -1.59
CA THR A 199 -44.75 17.78 -1.81
C THR A 199 -45.35 16.62 -0.99
N PRO A 200 -46.60 16.73 -0.49
CA PRO A 200 -47.18 15.81 0.49
C PRO A 200 -47.45 14.37 0.01
N SER A 201 -47.12 14.01 -1.24
CA SER A 201 -47.42 12.67 -1.77
C SER A 201 -46.50 11.57 -1.22
N THR A 202 -45.52 11.91 -0.38
CA THR A 202 -44.60 10.95 0.25
C THR A 202 -45.22 10.25 1.47
N PHE A 203 -46.41 10.67 1.92
CA PHE A 203 -47.17 9.95 2.95
C PHE A 203 -48.44 9.35 2.33
N ARG A 204 -48.33 8.12 1.85
CA ARG A 204 -49.45 7.18 1.89
C ARG A 204 -48.95 5.86 2.50
N THR A 205 -49.70 5.45 3.52
CA THR A 205 -49.67 4.21 4.31
C THR A 205 -49.56 2.96 3.45
#